data_AF-D7UYL5-F1
#
_entry.id   AF-D7UYL5-F1
#
_cell.length_a   1.000
_cell.length_b   1.000
_cell.length_c   1.000
_cell.angle_alpha   90.00
_cell.angle_beta   90.00
_cell.angle_gamma   90.00
#
_symmetry.space_group_name_H-M   'P 1'
#
loop_
_entity.id
_entity.type
_entity.pdbx_description
1 polymer ?
#
loop_
_entity_poly.entity_id
_entity_poly.type
_entity_poly.pdbx_seq_one_letter_code
_entity_poly.pdbx_strand_id
1 'polypeptide(L)'
;MEGLEPPKIEQRQVNALTYEEVIKLLNSYTTQSFKQLRGKTAIALLADTGVRSNELLNIKLDHIQQDSIFIEKAKGNKQRTVYLSALSTQILSKYLRRRQDYFTDHALIDEEYLFVSSTVGRQLTYAGLYQIIKFAEKKAGLKDVRPHKFRHFYAVQSLSNGLDLFFVQRVLGHKSVSTTAKVYLGSMQEAEVKRNAKLNSPLLKRNKK
;
A
#
# COMPACT_ATOMS: atom_id res chain seq x y z
N MET A 1 -16.96 27.21 40.86
CA MET A 1 -16.92 26.96 39.41
C MET A 1 -16.20 25.65 39.21
N GLU A 2 -17.00 24.60 39.01
CA GLU A 2 -16.54 23.22 38.87
C GLU A 2 -15.77 23.11 37.55
N GLY A 3 -14.50 22.70 37.64
CA GLY A 3 -13.60 22.63 36.48
C GLY A 3 -14.09 21.55 35.54
N LEU A 4 -14.55 21.96 34.35
CA LEU A 4 -14.84 21.04 33.25
C LEU A 4 -13.52 20.36 32.85
N GLU A 5 -13.39 19.08 33.22
CA GLU A 5 -12.32 18.23 32.70
C GLU A 5 -12.41 18.22 31.16
N PRO A 6 -11.28 18.41 30.45
CA PRO A 6 -11.30 18.34 28.99
C PRO A 6 -11.80 16.96 28.56
N PRO A 7 -12.65 16.88 27.53
CA PRO A 7 -13.24 15.62 27.09
C PRO A 7 -12.11 14.64 26.76
N LYS A 8 -12.15 13.45 27.39
CA LYS A 8 -11.29 12.32 27.01
C LYS A 8 -11.51 12.06 25.52
N ILE A 9 -10.50 12.38 24.70
CA ILE A 9 -10.50 12.02 23.29
C ILE A 9 -10.39 10.49 23.27
N GLU A 10 -11.52 9.80 23.15
CA GLU A 10 -11.52 8.37 22.87
C GLU A 10 -10.73 8.16 21.57
N GLN A 11 -9.56 7.56 21.69
CA GLN A 11 -8.76 7.14 20.55
C GLN A 11 -9.56 6.11 19.78
N ARG A 12 -10.29 6.55 18.74
CA ARG A 12 -10.98 5.67 17.81
C ARG A 12 -9.95 4.67 17.29
N GLN A 13 -10.07 3.41 17.73
CA GLN A 13 -9.19 2.33 17.29
C GLN A 13 -9.12 2.33 15.78
N VAL A 14 -7.91 2.59 15.30
CA VAL A 14 -7.63 2.79 13.89
C VAL A 14 -7.75 1.44 13.19
N ASN A 15 -8.69 1.29 12.26
CA ASN A 15 -8.87 0.09 11.43
C ASN A 15 -7.78 -0.08 10.34
N ALA A 16 -6.55 0.38 10.59
CA ALA A 16 -5.39 0.14 9.73
C ALA A 16 -4.73 -1.19 10.09
N LEU A 17 -4.03 -1.78 9.12
CA LEU A 17 -3.09 -2.86 9.44
C LEU A 17 -1.90 -2.28 10.23
N THR A 18 -1.30 -3.06 11.10
CA THR A 18 0.01 -2.75 11.70
C THR A 18 1.14 -3.24 10.81
N TYR A 19 2.37 -2.79 11.09
CA TYR A 19 3.55 -3.29 10.39
C TYR A 19 3.72 -4.80 10.56
N GLU A 20 3.55 -5.31 11.78
CA GLU A 20 3.62 -6.75 12.07
C GLU A 20 2.57 -7.56 11.31
N GLU A 21 1.34 -7.04 11.20
CA GLU A 21 0.27 -7.67 10.42
C GLU A 21 0.62 -7.75 8.93
N VAL A 22 1.17 -6.69 8.35
CA VAL A 22 1.63 -6.69 6.95
C VAL A 22 2.77 -7.69 6.74
N ILE A 23 3.71 -7.79 7.68
CA ILE A 23 4.77 -8.80 7.62
C ILE A 23 4.19 -10.22 7.70
N LYS A 24 3.23 -10.49 8.58
CA LYS A 24 2.52 -11.79 8.63
C LYS A 24 1.80 -12.10 7.31
N LEU A 25 1.14 -11.12 6.71
CA LEU A 25 0.48 -11.26 5.40
C LEU A 25 1.48 -11.56 4.28
N LEU A 26 2.65 -10.91 4.25
CA LEU A 26 3.72 -11.19 3.29
C LEU A 26 4.33 -12.58 3.48
N ASN A 27 4.48 -13.02 4.73
CA ASN A 27 5.05 -14.32 5.09
C ASN A 27 4.05 -15.48 4.92
N SER A 28 2.77 -15.20 4.74
CA SER A 28 1.77 -16.20 4.35
C SER A 28 2.06 -16.84 2.98
N TYR A 29 2.84 -16.15 2.14
CA TYR A 29 3.24 -16.57 0.82
C TYR A 29 4.72 -16.96 0.75
N THR A 30 4.99 -18.10 0.12
CA THR A 30 6.35 -18.54 -0.21
C THR A 30 6.81 -17.94 -1.54
N THR A 31 8.06 -18.21 -1.94
CA THR A 31 8.62 -17.80 -3.24
C THR A 31 8.74 -18.97 -4.23
N GLN A 32 8.12 -20.11 -3.92
CA GLN A 32 8.41 -21.39 -4.59
C GLN A 32 7.57 -21.63 -5.85
N SER A 33 6.41 -20.98 -6.00
CA SER A 33 5.54 -21.16 -7.17
C SER A 33 4.99 -19.84 -7.69
N PHE A 34 4.54 -19.84 -8.94
CA PHE A 34 3.92 -18.69 -9.59
C PHE A 34 2.76 -18.11 -8.76
N LYS A 35 1.82 -18.97 -8.32
CA LYS A 35 0.66 -18.55 -7.51
C LYS A 35 1.07 -17.92 -6.17
N GLN A 36 2.13 -18.46 -5.54
CA GLN A 36 2.64 -17.96 -4.27
C GLN A 36 3.33 -16.59 -4.45
N LEU A 37 4.20 -16.46 -5.46
CA LEU A 37 4.83 -15.17 -5.80
C LEU A 37 3.82 -14.12 -6.25
N ARG A 38 2.77 -14.51 -7.00
CA ARG A 38 1.69 -13.61 -7.39
C ARG A 38 0.99 -13.03 -6.16
N GLY A 39 0.64 -13.89 -5.21
CA GLY A 39 0.02 -13.45 -3.96
C GLY A 39 0.93 -12.54 -3.14
N LYS A 40 2.21 -12.93 -2.98
CA LYS A 40 3.21 -12.12 -2.26
C LYS A 40 3.39 -10.74 -2.90
N THR A 41 3.46 -10.68 -4.22
CA THR A 41 3.62 -9.44 -4.99
C THR A 41 2.40 -8.55 -4.86
N ALA A 42 1.19 -9.10 -4.95
CA ALA A 42 -0.04 -8.33 -4.76
C ALA A 42 -0.11 -7.67 -3.39
N ILE A 43 0.23 -8.41 -2.32
CA ILE A 43 0.27 -7.87 -0.95
C ILE A 43 1.36 -6.81 -0.80
N ALA A 44 2.57 -7.08 -1.31
CA ALA A 44 3.69 -6.12 -1.26
C ALA A 44 3.34 -4.80 -1.93
N LEU A 45 2.84 -4.85 -3.17
CA LEU A 45 2.49 -3.63 -3.91
C LEU A 45 1.35 -2.87 -3.24
N LEU A 46 0.30 -3.53 -2.75
CA LEU A 46 -0.78 -2.87 -2.02
C LEU A 46 -0.28 -2.14 -0.76
N ALA A 47 0.61 -2.79 0.01
CA ALA A 47 1.12 -2.25 1.26
C ALA A 47 2.14 -1.11 1.05
N ASP A 48 2.99 -1.23 0.03
CA ASP A 48 4.15 -0.36 -0.17
C ASP A 48 3.84 0.86 -1.08
N THR A 49 2.76 0.80 -1.85
CA THR A 49 2.37 1.90 -2.77
C THR A 49 1.02 2.53 -2.46
N GLY A 50 0.19 1.84 -1.66
CA GLY A 50 -1.16 2.29 -1.34
C GLY A 50 -2.12 2.37 -2.55
N VAL A 51 -1.80 1.73 -3.68
CA VAL A 51 -2.68 1.69 -4.86
C VAL A 51 -4.03 1.05 -4.54
N ARG A 52 -5.07 1.46 -5.28
CA ARG A 52 -6.40 0.82 -5.19
C ARG A 52 -6.36 -0.57 -5.79
N SER A 53 -7.28 -1.43 -5.39
CA SER A 53 -7.46 -2.76 -6.01
C SER A 53 -7.60 -2.69 -7.53
N ASN A 54 -8.41 -1.74 -8.04
CA ASN A 54 -8.59 -1.60 -9.48
C ASN A 54 -7.32 -1.10 -10.17
N GLU A 55 -6.57 -0.19 -9.53
CA GLU A 55 -5.29 0.28 -10.08
C GLU A 55 -4.29 -0.89 -10.12
N LEU A 56 -4.18 -1.69 -9.04
CA LEU A 56 -3.32 -2.87 -8.97
C LEU A 56 -3.62 -3.88 -10.10
N LEU A 57 -4.90 -4.20 -10.32
CA LEU A 57 -5.31 -5.20 -11.31
C LEU A 57 -5.08 -4.72 -12.75
N ASN A 58 -5.06 -3.40 -12.97
CA ASN A 58 -4.82 -2.78 -14.28
C ASN A 58 -3.36 -2.31 -14.45
N ILE A 59 -2.42 -2.73 -13.59
CA ILE A 59 -0.99 -2.52 -13.86
C ILE A 59 -0.62 -3.33 -15.09
N LYS A 60 -0.10 -2.65 -16.11
CA LYS A 60 0.45 -3.25 -17.32
C LYS A 60 1.93 -3.55 -17.17
N LEU A 61 2.45 -4.50 -17.93
CA LEU A 61 3.87 -4.87 -17.88
C LEU A 61 4.79 -3.73 -18.35
N ASP A 62 4.39 -3.00 -19.39
CA ASP A 62 5.12 -1.85 -19.95
C ASP A 62 5.15 -0.61 -19.03
N HIS A 63 4.28 -0.57 -18.03
CA HIS A 63 4.25 0.48 -17.00
C HIS A 63 5.24 0.24 -15.86
N ILE A 64 5.92 -0.91 -15.83
CA ILE A 64 6.83 -1.29 -14.75
C ILE A 64 8.24 -0.84 -15.11
N GLN A 65 8.82 -0.04 -14.23
CA GLN A 65 10.23 0.35 -14.24
C GLN A 65 10.96 -0.33 -13.07
N GLN A 66 12.27 -0.10 -12.97
CA GLN A 66 13.11 -0.75 -11.98
C GLN A 66 12.63 -0.52 -10.53
N ASP A 67 12.26 0.71 -10.20
CA ASP A 67 11.90 1.15 -8.84
C ASP A 67 10.53 1.83 -8.77
N SER A 68 9.76 1.77 -9.86
CA SER A 68 8.53 2.54 -9.99
C SER A 68 7.53 1.90 -10.93
N ILE A 69 6.25 2.25 -10.76
CA ILE A 69 5.14 1.78 -11.58
C ILE A 69 4.29 2.98 -11.99
N PHE A 70 4.03 3.10 -13.29
CA PHE A 70 3.07 4.07 -13.80
C PHE A 70 1.64 3.58 -13.60
N ILE A 71 0.82 4.40 -12.93
CA ILE A 71 -0.59 4.11 -12.68
C ILE A 71 -1.42 4.93 -13.65
N GLU A 72 -1.98 4.23 -14.63
CA GLU A 72 -2.88 4.80 -15.62
C GLU A 72 -4.24 5.16 -15.01
N LYS A 73 -4.93 6.11 -15.64
CA LYS A 73 -6.18 6.68 -15.16
C LYS A 73 -7.35 5.72 -15.34
N ALA A 74 -8.07 5.44 -14.25
CA ALA A 74 -9.50 5.12 -14.33
C ALA A 74 -10.30 6.44 -14.36
N LYS A 75 -11.34 6.51 -15.21
CA LYS A 75 -12.27 7.64 -15.42
C LYS A 75 -12.40 8.55 -14.18
N GLY A 76 -11.76 9.74 -14.22
CA GLY A 76 -11.80 10.76 -13.14
C GLY A 76 -10.51 10.97 -12.33
N ASN A 77 -9.56 10.04 -12.33
CA ASN A 77 -8.31 10.16 -11.54
C ASN A 77 -7.15 10.85 -12.29
N LYS A 78 -6.14 11.33 -11.56
CA LYS A 78 -4.88 11.78 -12.18
C LYS A 78 -3.94 10.59 -12.34
N GLN A 79 -3.30 10.49 -13.51
CA GLN A 79 -2.17 9.58 -13.72
C GLN A 79 -1.06 9.95 -12.73
N ARG A 80 -0.34 8.94 -12.26
CA ARG A 80 0.77 9.14 -11.33
C ARG A 80 1.72 7.96 -11.37
N THR A 81 2.95 8.21 -10.96
CA THR A 81 3.93 7.17 -10.67
C THR A 81 3.91 6.86 -9.18
N VAL A 82 3.95 5.57 -8.84
CA VAL A 82 4.23 5.11 -7.48
C VAL A 82 5.62 4.50 -7.43
N TYR A 83 6.30 4.65 -6.31
CA TYR A 83 7.67 4.19 -6.11
C TYR A 83 7.68 2.97 -5.21
N LEU A 84 8.64 2.08 -5.44
CA LEU A 84 8.78 0.79 -4.76
C LEU A 84 9.96 0.84 -3.80
N SER A 85 9.78 0.28 -2.60
CA SER A 85 10.91 -0.04 -1.74
C SER A 85 11.81 -1.11 -2.37
N ALA A 86 13.03 -1.25 -1.85
CA ALA A 86 13.94 -2.33 -2.25
C ALA A 86 13.30 -3.72 -2.09
N LEU A 87 12.50 -3.92 -1.02
CA LEU A 87 11.80 -5.18 -0.77
C LEU A 87 10.75 -5.47 -1.87
N SER A 88 9.90 -4.50 -2.19
CA SER A 88 8.88 -4.66 -3.23
C SER A 88 9.49 -4.84 -4.61
N THR A 89 10.57 -4.11 -4.91
CA THR A 89 11.35 -4.26 -6.14
C THR A 89 11.89 -5.68 -6.28
N GLN A 90 12.47 -6.24 -5.21
CA GLN A 90 12.98 -7.61 -5.20
C GLN A 90 11.85 -8.64 -5.40
N ILE A 91 10.72 -8.47 -4.71
CA ILE A 91 9.57 -9.39 -4.81
C ILE A 91 8.99 -9.34 -6.24
N LEU A 92 8.78 -8.14 -6.79
CA LEU A 92 8.27 -7.94 -8.14
C LEU A 92 9.19 -8.56 -9.18
N SER A 93 10.50 -8.33 -9.08
CA SER A 93 11.50 -8.90 -9.98
C SER A 93 11.47 -10.44 -9.97
N LYS A 94 11.35 -11.06 -8.79
CA LYS A 94 11.21 -12.52 -8.66
C LYS A 94 9.91 -13.02 -9.30
N TYR A 95 8.81 -12.28 -9.13
CA TYR A 95 7.53 -12.61 -9.73
C TYR A 95 7.55 -12.50 -11.25
N LEU A 96 8.15 -11.44 -11.82
CA LEU A 96 8.25 -11.25 -13.27
C LEU A 96 9.01 -12.39 -13.93
N ARG A 97 10.17 -12.79 -13.38
CA ARG A 97 10.91 -13.97 -13.88
C ARG A 97 10.06 -15.24 -13.81
N ARG A 98 9.45 -15.52 -12.66
CA ARG A 98 8.62 -16.71 -12.51
C ARG A 98 7.37 -16.68 -13.40
N ARG A 99 6.80 -15.49 -13.66
CA ARG A 99 5.67 -15.32 -14.59
C ARG A 99 6.11 -15.69 -15.99
N GLN A 100 7.27 -15.22 -16.45
CA GLN A 100 7.83 -15.60 -17.74
C GLN A 100 8.00 -17.13 -17.81
N ASP A 101 8.72 -17.73 -16.86
CA ASP A 101 8.96 -19.18 -16.83
C ASP A 101 7.66 -20.01 -16.82
N TYR A 102 6.65 -19.56 -16.07
CA TYR A 102 5.39 -20.30 -15.89
C TYR A 102 4.54 -20.33 -17.16
N PHE A 103 4.71 -19.35 -18.05
CA PHE A 103 3.87 -19.19 -19.23
C PHE A 103 4.63 -19.33 -20.55
N THR A 104 5.91 -19.72 -20.54
CA THR A 104 6.73 -19.95 -21.74
C THR A 104 6.03 -20.79 -22.81
N ASP A 105 5.28 -21.82 -22.42
CA ASP A 105 4.58 -22.74 -23.34
C ASP A 105 3.05 -22.52 -23.40
N HIS A 106 2.55 -21.42 -22.83
CA HIS A 106 1.11 -21.14 -22.74
C HIS A 106 0.66 -20.15 -23.81
N ALA A 107 0.08 -20.65 -24.90
CA ALA A 107 -0.42 -19.83 -26.02
C ALA A 107 -1.57 -18.83 -25.69
N LEU A 108 -2.12 -18.87 -24.46
CA LEU A 108 -3.32 -18.11 -24.07
C LEU A 108 -3.06 -17.10 -22.93
N ILE A 109 -1.79 -16.79 -22.64
CA ILE A 109 -1.49 -15.75 -21.66
C ILE A 109 -1.86 -14.36 -22.18
N ASP A 110 -2.46 -13.58 -21.31
CA ASP A 110 -2.55 -12.13 -21.41
C ASP A 110 -1.18 -11.51 -21.09
N GLU A 111 -0.50 -11.01 -22.11
CA GLU A 111 0.81 -10.38 -21.99
C GLU A 111 0.73 -8.90 -21.60
N GLU A 112 -0.45 -8.32 -21.52
CA GLU A 112 -0.62 -6.90 -21.20
C GLU A 112 -0.53 -6.67 -19.69
N TYR A 113 -1.25 -7.46 -18.89
CA TYR A 113 -1.40 -7.19 -17.45
C TYR A 113 -0.37 -7.93 -16.57
N LEU A 114 0.09 -7.25 -15.52
CA LEU A 114 1.02 -7.79 -14.52
C LEU A 114 0.43 -9.00 -13.79
N PHE A 115 -0.82 -8.86 -13.34
CA PHE A 115 -1.51 -9.89 -12.59
C PHE A 115 -2.45 -10.67 -13.50
N VAL A 116 -2.13 -11.95 -13.70
CA VAL A 116 -2.95 -12.88 -14.49
C VAL A 116 -3.37 -14.08 -13.65
N SER A 117 -4.51 -14.67 -14.00
CA SER A 117 -4.99 -15.95 -13.47
C SER A 117 -4.02 -17.08 -13.83
N SER A 118 -3.79 -18.00 -12.88
CA SER A 118 -2.87 -19.12 -13.07
C SER A 118 -3.48 -20.21 -13.94
N THR A 119 -4.79 -20.24 -14.05
CA THR A 119 -5.52 -21.29 -14.77
C THR A 119 -5.92 -20.84 -16.16
N VAL A 120 -6.39 -19.60 -16.29
CA VAL A 120 -6.96 -19.08 -17.55
C VAL A 120 -5.95 -18.21 -18.32
N GLY A 121 -4.85 -17.77 -17.68
CA GLY A 121 -3.88 -16.88 -18.31
C GLY A 121 -4.34 -15.43 -18.52
N ARG A 122 -5.62 -15.12 -18.26
CA ARG A 122 -6.21 -13.76 -18.40
C ARG A 122 -5.98 -12.87 -17.19
N GLN A 123 -6.15 -11.55 -17.36
CA GLN A 123 -6.12 -10.57 -16.27
C GLN A 123 -6.83 -11.07 -15.00
N LEU A 124 -6.17 -10.89 -13.86
CA LEU A 124 -6.69 -11.27 -12.56
C LEU A 124 -7.93 -10.42 -12.22
N THR A 125 -9.02 -11.08 -11.86
CA THR A 125 -10.25 -10.39 -11.46
C THR A 125 -10.19 -9.91 -10.02
N TYR A 126 -11.10 -9.00 -9.66
CA TYR A 126 -11.26 -8.56 -8.26
C TYR A 126 -11.55 -9.74 -7.31
N ALA A 127 -12.36 -10.70 -7.75
CA ALA A 127 -12.60 -11.93 -6.98
C ALA A 127 -11.30 -12.73 -6.77
N GLY A 128 -10.45 -12.83 -7.79
CA GLY A 128 -9.14 -13.47 -7.68
C GLY A 128 -8.22 -12.76 -6.68
N LEU A 129 -8.16 -11.43 -6.72
CA LEU A 129 -7.43 -10.62 -5.74
C LEU A 129 -8.00 -10.79 -4.31
N TYR A 130 -9.33 -10.83 -4.18
CA TYR A 130 -9.98 -11.06 -2.90
C TYR A 130 -9.60 -12.42 -2.32
N GLN A 131 -9.54 -13.47 -3.13
CA GLN A 131 -9.08 -14.80 -2.70
C GLN A 131 -7.61 -14.81 -2.27
N ILE A 132 -6.74 -14.05 -2.95
CA ILE A 132 -5.35 -13.84 -2.52
C ILE A 132 -5.34 -13.24 -1.11
N ILE A 133 -6.07 -12.15 -0.88
CA ILE A 133 -6.10 -11.49 0.43
C ILE A 133 -6.69 -12.42 1.51
N LYS A 134 -7.76 -13.15 1.20
CA LYS A 134 -8.38 -14.11 2.14
C LYS A 134 -7.49 -15.28 2.51
N PHE A 135 -6.70 -15.78 1.56
CA PHE A 135 -5.69 -16.79 1.85
C PHE A 135 -4.65 -16.25 2.85
N ALA A 136 -4.13 -15.05 2.60
CA ALA A 136 -3.14 -14.42 3.47
C ALA A 136 -3.70 -14.13 4.86
N GLU A 137 -4.92 -13.58 4.94
CA GLU A 137 -5.65 -13.31 6.18
C GLU A 137 -5.77 -14.57 7.06
N LYS A 138 -6.24 -15.67 6.47
CA LYS A 138 -6.40 -16.94 7.18
C LYS A 138 -5.06 -17.47 7.69
N LYS A 139 -4.01 -17.44 6.85
CA LYS A 139 -2.67 -17.91 7.20
C LYS A 139 -1.99 -17.04 8.26
N ALA A 140 -2.27 -15.75 8.25
CA ALA A 140 -1.72 -14.79 9.21
C ALA A 140 -2.47 -14.79 10.56
N GLY A 141 -3.60 -15.50 10.68
CA GLY A 141 -4.46 -15.49 11.86
C GLY A 141 -5.16 -14.13 12.08
N LEU A 142 -5.39 -13.38 11.00
CA LEU A 142 -5.99 -12.05 11.04
C LEU A 142 -7.48 -12.10 10.67
N LYS A 143 -8.19 -11.00 10.90
CA LYS A 143 -9.61 -10.87 10.56
C LYS A 143 -9.87 -9.55 9.83
N ASP A 144 -10.83 -9.59 8.92
CA ASP A 144 -11.33 -8.43 8.17
C ASP A 144 -10.25 -7.71 7.35
N VAL A 145 -9.32 -8.46 6.74
CA VAL A 145 -8.32 -7.86 5.86
C VAL A 145 -8.96 -7.56 4.50
N ARG A 146 -8.89 -6.29 4.07
CA ARG A 146 -9.47 -5.79 2.82
C ARG A 146 -8.52 -4.84 2.11
N PRO A 147 -8.61 -4.66 0.79
CA PRO A 147 -7.70 -3.80 0.04
C PRO A 147 -7.53 -2.38 0.59
N HIS A 148 -8.63 -1.76 1.07
CA HIS A 148 -8.56 -0.41 1.63
C HIS A 148 -7.73 -0.31 2.92
N LYS A 149 -7.56 -1.41 3.67
CA LYS A 149 -6.73 -1.42 4.89
C LYS A 149 -5.24 -1.32 4.57
N PHE A 150 -4.79 -1.90 3.46
CA PHE A 150 -3.40 -1.71 2.97
C PHE A 150 -3.13 -0.27 2.58
N ARG A 151 -4.09 0.37 1.91
CA ARG A 151 -4.00 1.79 1.56
C ARG A 151 -3.97 2.68 2.80
N HIS A 152 -4.76 2.34 3.81
CA HIS A 152 -4.73 3.05 5.08
C HIS A 152 -3.41 2.85 5.82
N PHE A 153 -2.90 1.61 5.85
CA PHE A 153 -1.58 1.28 6.35
C PHE A 153 -0.48 2.12 5.68
N TYR A 154 -0.42 2.12 4.34
CA TYR A 154 0.56 2.90 3.59
C TYR A 154 0.54 4.37 4.02
N ALA A 155 -0.66 4.94 4.10
CA ALA A 155 -0.84 6.34 4.42
C ALA A 155 -0.43 6.66 5.87
N VAL A 156 -0.84 5.85 6.85
CA VAL A 156 -0.45 6.02 8.25
C VAL A 156 1.06 5.86 8.42
N GLN A 157 1.64 4.79 7.89
CA GLN A 157 3.08 4.53 7.99
C GLN A 157 3.91 5.60 7.27
N SER A 158 3.47 6.08 6.11
CA SER A 158 4.16 7.17 5.42
C SER A 158 4.19 8.45 6.25
N LEU A 159 3.07 8.82 6.88
CA LEU A 159 3.00 9.99 7.76
C LEU A 159 3.85 9.78 9.02
N SER A 160 3.78 8.61 9.65
CA SER A 160 4.63 8.24 10.79
C SER A 160 6.13 8.27 10.47
N ASN A 161 6.51 7.94 9.22
CA ASN A 161 7.87 8.03 8.73
C ASN A 161 8.29 9.45 8.32
N GLY A 162 7.43 10.45 8.54
CA GLY A 162 7.72 11.87 8.33
C GLY A 162 7.47 12.36 6.91
N LEU A 163 6.79 11.59 6.05
CA LEU A 163 6.36 12.13 4.76
C LEU A 163 5.28 13.19 4.95
N ASP A 164 5.39 14.27 4.18
CA ASP A 164 4.42 15.36 4.19
C ASP A 164 3.03 14.86 3.77
N LEU A 165 1.99 15.41 4.41
CA LEU A 165 0.62 15.01 4.14
C LEU A 165 0.27 15.21 2.67
N PHE A 166 0.57 16.37 2.08
CA PHE A 166 0.26 16.67 0.68
C PHE A 166 1.01 15.75 -0.27
N PHE A 167 2.26 15.38 0.07
CA PHE A 167 2.99 14.35 -0.67
C PHE A 167 2.24 13.01 -0.66
N VAL A 168 1.84 12.53 0.52
CA VAL A 168 1.05 11.29 0.66
C VAL A 168 -0.27 11.39 -0.11
N GLN A 169 -0.96 12.54 -0.07
CA GLN A 169 -2.19 12.75 -0.85
C GLN A 169 -1.97 12.61 -2.35
N ARG A 170 -0.86 13.14 -2.84
CA ARG A 170 -0.49 13.10 -4.25
C ARG A 170 -0.17 11.67 -4.70
N VAL A 171 0.61 10.91 -3.92
CA VAL A 171 0.94 9.51 -4.22
C VAL A 171 -0.29 8.61 -4.16
N LEU A 172 -1.26 8.93 -3.32
CA LEU A 172 -2.52 8.19 -3.22
C LEU A 172 -3.54 8.60 -4.30
N GLY A 173 -3.40 9.77 -4.92
CA GLY A 173 -4.15 10.18 -6.11
C GLY A 173 -5.56 10.73 -5.88
N HIS A 174 -5.95 11.18 -4.67
CA HIS A 174 -7.28 11.78 -4.43
C HIS A 174 -7.28 12.99 -3.46
N LYS A 175 -8.24 13.89 -3.68
CA LYS A 175 -8.64 15.06 -2.84
C LYS A 175 -9.12 14.70 -1.42
N SER A 176 -9.53 13.45 -1.18
CA SER A 176 -10.05 12.97 0.10
C SER A 176 -9.03 12.06 0.77
N VAL A 177 -7.97 12.66 1.30
CA VAL A 177 -7.19 12.06 2.40
C VAL A 177 -7.85 12.41 3.73
N SER A 178 -9.06 12.98 3.70
CA SER A 178 -9.76 13.47 4.89
C SER A 178 -9.90 12.39 5.96
N THR A 179 -10.14 11.14 5.60
CA THR A 179 -10.26 10.05 6.58
C THR A 179 -8.90 9.66 7.17
N THR A 180 -7.85 9.53 6.36
CA THR A 180 -6.52 9.12 6.86
C THR A 180 -5.80 10.25 7.59
N ALA A 181 -5.89 11.48 7.09
CA ALA A 181 -5.37 12.67 7.78
C ALA A 181 -6.06 12.85 9.13
N LYS A 182 -7.39 12.73 9.21
CA LYS A 182 -8.11 12.83 10.49
C LYS A 182 -7.72 11.73 11.48
N VAL A 183 -7.50 10.51 10.98
CA VAL A 183 -7.08 9.39 11.83
C VAL A 183 -5.66 9.60 12.36
N TYR A 184 -4.70 9.92 11.49
CA TYR A 184 -3.32 10.19 11.90
C TYR A 184 -3.26 11.40 12.85
N LEU A 185 -3.82 12.54 12.45
CA LEU A 185 -3.85 13.77 13.27
C LEU A 185 -4.57 13.55 14.61
N GLY A 186 -5.62 12.72 14.64
CA GLY A 186 -6.34 12.37 15.87
C GLY A 186 -5.59 11.40 16.79
N SER A 187 -4.64 10.62 16.25
CA SER A 187 -3.79 9.71 17.03
C SER A 187 -2.45 10.29 17.46
N MET A 188 -2.05 11.46 16.92
CA MET A 188 -0.79 12.11 17.28
C MET A 188 -0.82 12.54 18.74
N GLN A 189 0.17 12.11 19.50
CA GLN A 189 0.31 12.56 20.88
C GLN A 189 0.81 14.01 20.92
N GLU A 190 0.38 14.78 21.92
CA GLU A 190 0.76 16.19 22.07
C GLU A 190 2.28 16.38 22.17
N ALA A 191 2.99 15.40 22.72
CA ALA A 191 4.46 15.36 22.75
C ALA A 191 5.08 15.33 21.34
N GLU A 192 4.46 14.59 20.42
CA GLU A 192 4.91 14.45 19.04
C GLU A 192 4.62 15.71 18.23
N VAL A 193 3.44 16.31 18.45
CA VAL A 193 3.07 17.63 17.90
C VAL A 193 4.05 18.70 18.34
N LYS A 194 4.35 18.78 19.65
CA LYS A 194 5.29 19.73 20.22
C LYS A 194 6.71 19.54 19.67
N ARG A 195 7.16 18.29 19.54
CA ARG A 195 8.47 17.95 18.96
C ARG A 195 8.57 18.41 17.50
N ASN A 196 7.58 18.09 16.68
CA ASN A 196 7.55 18.46 15.26
C ASN A 196 7.44 19.98 15.05
N ALA A 197 6.64 20.67 15.86
CA ALA A 197 6.51 22.12 15.82
C ALA A 197 7.82 22.83 16.16
N LYS A 198 8.57 22.31 17.15
CA LYS A 198 9.89 22.83 17.49
C LYS A 198 10.89 22.59 16.36
N LEU A 199 11.02 21.35 15.87
CA LEU A 199 12.00 20.99 14.84
C LEU A 199 11.80 21.71 13.50
N ASN A 200 10.55 22.01 13.13
CA ASN A 200 10.19 22.64 11.87
C ASN A 200 9.79 24.11 12.03
N SER A 201 10.22 24.77 13.11
CA SER A 201 9.93 26.19 13.31
C SER A 201 10.47 27.03 12.14
N PRO A 202 9.67 27.95 11.56
CA PRO A 202 10.11 28.82 10.47
C PRO A 202 11.36 29.64 10.79
N LEU A 203 11.64 29.89 12.06
CA LEU A 203 12.79 30.66 12.53
C LEU A 203 14.03 29.81 12.83
N LEU A 204 13.95 28.49 12.73
CA LEU A 204 15.05 27.58 13.09
C LEU A 204 16.17 27.57 12.04
N LYS A 205 15.89 27.99 10.79
CA LYS A 205 16.89 28.10 9.71
C LYS A 205 17.79 29.33 9.81
N ARG A 206 17.64 30.19 10.82
CA ARG A 206 18.35 31.48 10.89
C ARG A 206 19.85 31.38 11.22
N ASN A 207 20.35 30.21 11.63
CA ASN A 207 21.73 30.03 12.11
C ASN A 207 22.59 29.05 11.30
N LYS A 208 22.24 28.71 10.05
CA LYS A 208 23.20 28.07 9.14
C LYS A 208 23.75 29.12 8.17
N LYS A 209 24.74 29.88 8.63
CA LYS A 209 25.72 30.57 7.79
C LYS A 209 27.01 29.75 7.82
#